data_AF-A0A1E5P1Y4-F1
#
_entry.id   AF-A0A1E5P1Y4-F1
#
_cell.length_a   1.000
_cell.length_b   1.000
_cell.length_c   1.000
_cell.angle_alpha   90.00
_cell.angle_beta   90.00
_cell.angle_gamma   90.00
#
_symmetry.space_group_name_H-M   'P 1'
#
loop_
_entity.id
_entity.type
_entity.pdbx_description
1 polymer ?
#
loop_
_entity_poly.entity_id
_entity_poly.type
_entity_poly.pdbx_seq_one_letter_code
_entity_poly.pdbx_strand_id
1 'polypeptide(L)'
;MKQDLSAPAVATHVETPAADPVVAPPWSPDNRLRIQRAMNAVLREAADVVLRRTSGGQWWPPAETEAGDVSGLILTARHLVLAPLEEVLKDARATLDDVERQVREYRGLSRPDERGEP
;
A
#
# COMPACT_ATOMS: atom_id res chain seq x y z
N MET A 1 3.25 29.97 60.99
CA MET A 1 3.11 29.13 59.78
C MET A 1 3.32 30.05 58.58
N LYS A 2 4.42 29.89 57.85
CA LYS A 2 4.68 30.60 56.59
C LYS A 2 4.44 29.58 55.47
N GLN A 3 3.52 29.87 54.54
CA GLN A 3 3.34 29.08 53.33
C GLN A 3 4.00 29.84 52.18
N ASP A 4 5.10 29.27 51.68
CA ASP A 4 5.73 29.65 50.40
C ASP A 4 4.88 29.08 49.26
N LEU A 5 4.32 29.97 48.43
CA LEU A 5 3.65 29.61 47.18
C LEU A 5 4.69 29.61 46.07
N SER A 6 5.28 28.44 45.82
CA SER A 6 6.16 28.21 44.68
C SER A 6 5.33 28.08 43.40
N ALA A 7 5.55 29.00 42.44
CA ALA A 7 4.89 28.98 41.13
C ALA A 7 5.40 27.80 40.28
N PRO A 8 4.55 27.18 39.43
CA PRO A 8 4.99 26.12 38.55
C PRO A 8 5.85 26.68 37.41
N ALA A 9 7.04 26.10 37.20
CA ALA A 9 7.89 26.38 36.06
C ALA A 9 7.17 25.97 34.77
N VAL A 10 6.92 26.92 33.88
CA VAL A 10 6.43 26.67 32.53
C VAL A 10 7.59 26.02 31.76
N ALA A 11 7.52 24.71 31.56
CA ALA A 11 8.43 23.99 30.69
C ALA A 11 8.15 24.41 29.24
N THR A 12 9.03 25.24 28.67
CA THR A 12 9.05 25.54 27.24
C THR A 12 9.33 24.23 26.50
N HIS A 13 8.29 23.65 25.88
CA HIS A 13 8.45 22.51 24.99
C HIS A 13 9.17 23.02 23.73
N VAL A 14 10.47 22.74 23.64
CA VAL A 14 11.20 22.90 22.38
C VAL A 14 10.73 21.75 21.49
N GLU A 15 9.82 22.03 20.56
CA GLU A 15 9.52 21.13 19.46
C GLU A 15 10.81 20.96 18.63
N THR A 16 11.51 19.86 18.86
CA THR A 16 12.55 19.39 17.94
C THR A 16 11.89 19.22 16.56
N PRO A 17 12.35 19.90 15.50
CA PRO A 17 11.79 19.72 14.18
C PRO A 17 11.88 18.24 13.80
N ALA A 18 10.75 17.68 13.35
CA ALA A 18 10.68 16.31 12.87
C ALA A 18 11.79 16.11 11.83
N ALA A 19 12.69 15.15 12.08
CA ALA A 19 13.75 14.81 11.14
C ALA A 19 13.13 14.55 9.76
N ASP A 20 13.71 15.15 8.71
CA ASP A 20 13.27 14.94 7.34
C ASP A 20 13.12 13.44 7.06
N PRO A 21 12.07 13.01 6.33
CA PRO A 21 11.89 11.60 6.03
C PRO A 21 13.10 11.10 5.22
N VAL A 22 13.88 10.20 5.83
CA VAL A 22 15.05 9.59 5.18
C VAL A 22 14.55 8.77 3.99
N VAL A 23 14.79 9.25 2.78
CA VAL A 23 14.43 8.55 1.54
C VAL A 23 15.21 7.25 1.46
N ALA A 24 14.50 6.11 1.45
CA ALA A 24 15.12 4.79 1.48
C ALA A 24 15.85 4.49 0.16
N PRO A 25 17.06 3.88 0.21
CA PRO A 25 17.81 3.53 -0.99
C PRO A 25 17.09 2.44 -1.83
N PRO A 26 17.40 2.31 -3.13
CA PRO A 26 16.75 1.34 -4.02
C PRO A 26 16.96 -0.12 -3.64
N TRP A 27 18.04 -0.43 -2.92
CA TRP A 27 18.34 -1.75 -2.36
C TRP A 27 17.81 -1.95 -0.94
N SER A 28 16.99 -1.03 -0.43
CA SER A 28 16.40 -1.13 0.91
C SER A 28 15.62 -2.46 1.09
N PRO A 29 15.91 -3.23 2.17
CA PRO A 29 15.12 -4.40 2.53
C PRO A 29 13.63 -4.10 2.70
N ASP A 30 13.29 -2.91 3.22
CA ASP A 30 11.89 -2.52 3.43
C ASP A 30 11.16 -2.36 2.10
N ASN A 31 11.76 -1.71 1.10
CA ASN A 31 11.17 -1.59 -0.23
C ASN A 31 10.96 -2.95 -0.89
N ARG A 32 11.91 -3.87 -0.75
CA ARG A 32 11.74 -5.26 -1.22
C ARG A 32 10.57 -5.96 -0.53
N LEU A 33 10.47 -5.84 0.79
CA LEU A 33 9.41 -6.47 1.57
C LEU A 33 8.03 -5.89 1.22
N ARG A 34 7.94 -4.57 1.00
CA ARG A 34 6.71 -3.90 0.57
C ARG A 34 6.22 -4.44 -0.78
N ILE A 35 7.12 -4.52 -1.76
CA ILE A 35 6.81 -5.11 -3.08
C ILE A 35 6.36 -6.57 -2.93
N GLN A 36 7.12 -7.39 -2.20
CA GLN A 36 6.79 -8.81 -2.01
C GLN A 36 5.42 -8.99 -1.34
N ARG A 37 5.10 -8.20 -0.31
CA ARG A 37 3.80 -8.24 0.37
C ARG A 37 2.66 -7.84 -0.56
N ALA A 38 2.83 -6.78 -1.35
CA ALA A 38 1.84 -6.34 -2.33
C ALA A 38 1.56 -7.45 -3.37
N MET A 39 2.60 -8.04 -3.94
CA MET A 39 2.45 -9.12 -4.92
C MET A 39 1.84 -10.38 -4.30
N ASN A 40 2.24 -10.74 -3.07
CA ASN A 40 1.66 -11.89 -2.37
C ASN A 40 0.18 -11.68 -2.04
N ALA A 41 -0.26 -10.45 -1.80
CA ALA A 41 -1.68 -10.14 -1.62
C ALA A 41 -2.47 -10.42 -2.90
N VAL A 42 -1.98 -9.95 -4.05
CA VAL A 42 -2.59 -10.23 -5.37
C VAL A 42 -2.70 -11.73 -5.63
N LEU A 43 -1.60 -12.46 -5.41
CA LEU A 43 -1.57 -13.91 -5.62
C LEU A 43 -2.53 -14.66 -4.70
N ARG A 44 -2.64 -14.23 -3.44
CA ARG A 44 -3.56 -14.82 -2.48
C ARG A 44 -5.02 -14.56 -2.89
N GLU A 45 -5.36 -13.33 -3.27
CA GLU A 45 -6.73 -13.00 -3.69
C GLU A 45 -7.13 -13.81 -4.93
N ALA A 46 -6.24 -13.90 -5.93
CA ALA A 46 -6.45 -14.74 -7.10
C ALA A 46 -6.64 -16.22 -6.75
N ALA A 47 -5.83 -16.75 -5.83
CA ALA A 47 -5.98 -18.12 -5.36
C ALA A 47 -7.32 -18.32 -4.63
N ASP A 48 -7.75 -17.37 -3.80
CA ASP A 48 -9.04 -17.43 -3.09
C ASP A 48 -10.23 -17.41 -4.07
N VAL A 49 -10.18 -16.58 -5.10
CA VAL A 49 -11.18 -16.57 -6.18
C VAL A 49 -11.24 -17.92 -6.88
N VAL A 50 -10.08 -18.49 -7.25
CA VAL A 50 -10.00 -19.81 -7.91
C VAL A 50 -10.58 -20.89 -6.99
N LEU A 51 -10.14 -20.96 -5.74
CA LEU A 51 -10.55 -21.98 -4.78
C LEU A 51 -12.06 -21.93 -4.48
N ARG A 52 -12.63 -20.72 -4.36
CA ARG A 52 -14.03 -20.55 -3.96
C ARG A 52 -15.01 -20.56 -5.12
N ARG A 53 -14.56 -20.21 -6.33
CA ARG A 53 -15.45 -19.92 -7.47
C ARG A 53 -15.22 -20.82 -8.67
N THR A 54 -14.22 -21.69 -8.64
CA THR A 54 -13.96 -22.61 -9.75
C THR A 54 -14.06 -24.07 -9.32
N SER A 55 -14.44 -24.93 -10.25
CA SER A 55 -14.39 -26.38 -10.13
C SER A 55 -13.88 -26.94 -11.44
N GLY A 56 -12.83 -27.77 -11.38
CA GLY A 56 -12.14 -28.25 -12.59
C GLY A 56 -11.47 -27.16 -13.43
N GLY A 57 -11.14 -26.01 -12.83
CA GLY A 57 -10.55 -24.86 -13.53
C GLY A 57 -11.58 -24.00 -14.31
N GLN A 58 -12.85 -24.36 -14.24
CA GLN A 58 -13.94 -23.58 -14.82
C GLN A 58 -14.64 -22.77 -13.73
N TRP A 59 -14.92 -21.50 -14.00
CA TRP A 59 -15.76 -20.68 -13.14
C TRP A 59 -17.20 -21.18 -13.17
N TRP A 60 -17.77 -21.43 -11.99
CA TRP A 60 -19.17 -21.79 -11.83
C TRP A 60 -19.84 -20.66 -11.05
N PRO A 61 -20.73 -19.88 -11.69
CA PRO A 61 -21.54 -18.93 -10.94
C PRO A 61 -22.34 -19.71 -9.87
N PRO A 62 -22.56 -19.12 -8.68
CA PRO A 62 -23.39 -19.75 -7.65
C PRO A 62 -24.72 -20.23 -8.26
N ALA A 63 -25.05 -21.50 -8.00
CA ALA A 63 -26.20 -22.17 -8.57
C ALA A 63 -27.47 -21.35 -8.30
N GLU A 64 -28.24 -21.08 -9.36
CA GLU A 64 -29.58 -20.48 -9.30
C GLU A 64 -29.67 -19.25 -8.38
N THR A 65 -29.22 -18.10 -8.87
CA THR A 65 -29.86 -16.86 -8.40
C THR A 65 -30.81 -16.41 -9.49
N GLU A 66 -31.92 -15.81 -9.07
CA GLU A 66 -33.09 -15.34 -9.80
C GLU A 66 -32.82 -14.36 -10.95
N ALA A 67 -31.60 -14.29 -11.46
CA ALA A 67 -31.15 -13.56 -12.62
C ALA A 67 -30.75 -14.55 -13.72
N GLY A 68 -31.71 -15.37 -14.19
CA GLY A 68 -31.55 -16.34 -15.29
C GLY A 68 -31.22 -15.70 -16.66
N ASP A 69 -30.74 -14.46 -16.67
CA ASP A 69 -30.34 -13.70 -17.83
C ASP A 69 -28.85 -13.31 -17.77
N VAL A 70 -28.36 -12.78 -18.89
CA VAL A 70 -26.97 -12.38 -19.05
C VAL A 70 -26.58 -11.25 -18.08
N SER A 71 -27.53 -10.41 -17.67
CA SER A 71 -27.30 -9.29 -16.76
C SER A 71 -26.90 -9.78 -15.37
N GLY A 72 -27.56 -10.82 -14.87
CA GLY A 72 -27.21 -11.48 -13.61
C GLY A 72 -25.81 -12.06 -13.59
N LEU A 73 -25.45 -12.75 -14.66
CA LEU A 73 -24.11 -13.33 -14.82
C LEU A 73 -23.03 -12.23 -14.88
N ILE A 74 -23.27 -11.13 -15.59
CA ILE A 74 -22.36 -9.99 -15.65
C ILE A 74 -22.17 -9.39 -14.25
N LEU A 75 -23.26 -9.15 -13.51
CA LEU A 75 -23.21 -8.60 -12.17
C LEU A 75 -22.41 -9.51 -11.23
N THR A 76 -22.67 -10.81 -11.29
CA THR A 76 -22.00 -11.82 -10.47
C THR A 76 -20.51 -11.89 -10.79
N ALA A 77 -20.13 -11.92 -12.07
CA ALA A 77 -18.73 -11.91 -12.48
C ALA A 77 -18.01 -10.64 -12.00
N ARG A 78 -18.65 -9.47 -12.12
CA ARG A 78 -18.10 -8.21 -11.63
C ARG A 78 -17.87 -8.24 -10.13
N HIS A 79 -18.85 -8.62 -9.33
CA HIS A 79 -18.74 -8.51 -7.88
C HIS A 79 -17.94 -9.64 -7.22
N LEU A 80 -17.99 -10.85 -7.77
CA LEU A 80 -17.37 -12.02 -7.13
C LEU A 80 -15.98 -12.35 -7.66
N VAL A 81 -15.61 -11.81 -8.82
CA VAL A 81 -14.31 -12.09 -9.47
C VAL A 81 -13.55 -10.80 -9.72
N LEU A 82 -14.13 -9.86 -10.47
CA LEU A 82 -13.38 -8.68 -10.92
C LEU A 82 -13.12 -7.69 -9.78
N ALA A 83 -14.14 -7.28 -9.03
CA ALA A 83 -14.00 -6.24 -8.01
C ALA A 83 -12.97 -6.59 -6.90
N PRO A 84 -12.94 -7.81 -6.33
CA PRO A 84 -11.91 -8.16 -5.35
C PRO A 84 -10.49 -8.10 -5.93
N LEU A 85 -10.31 -8.58 -7.17
CA LEU A 85 -9.02 -8.54 -7.85
C LEU A 85 -8.60 -7.11 -8.21
N GLU A 86 -9.53 -6.28 -8.68
CA GLU A 86 -9.30 -4.89 -9.05
C GLU A 86 -8.83 -4.06 -7.85
N GLU A 87 -9.46 -4.22 -6.68
CA GLU A 87 -9.04 -3.51 -5.46
C GLU A 87 -7.63 -3.91 -5.03
N VAL A 88 -7.32 -5.21 -4.98
CA VAL A 88 -5.98 -5.67 -4.58
C VAL A 88 -4.92 -5.29 -5.61
N LEU A 89 -5.24 -5.30 -6.91
CA LEU A 89 -4.36 -4.83 -7.98
C LEU A 89 -4.08 -3.33 -7.88
N LYS A 90 -5.10 -2.53 -7.57
CA LYS A 90 -4.97 -1.09 -7.36
C LYS A 90 -4.06 -0.77 -6.19
N ASP A 91 -4.20 -1.47 -5.07
CA ASP A 91 -3.33 -1.31 -3.90
C ASP A 91 -1.89 -1.73 -4.19
N ALA A 92 -1.71 -2.83 -4.92
CA ALA A 92 -0.39 -3.27 -5.36
C ALA A 92 0.26 -2.25 -6.29
N ARG A 93 -0.50 -1.69 -7.25
CA ARG A 93 -0.03 -0.64 -8.15
C ARG A 93 0.41 0.60 -7.38
N ALA A 94 -0.42 1.08 -6.45
CA ALA A 94 -0.09 2.23 -5.61
C ALA A 94 1.21 2.00 -4.81
N THR A 95 1.42 0.77 -4.31
CA THR A 95 2.64 0.41 -3.61
C THR A 95 3.86 0.44 -4.53
N LEU A 96 3.76 -0.08 -5.74
CA LEU A 96 4.85 -0.05 -6.72
C LEU A 96 5.17 1.40 -7.14
N ASP A 97 4.15 2.20 -7.43
CA ASP A 97 4.31 3.60 -7.84
C ASP A 97 4.97 4.43 -6.71
N ASP A 98 4.62 4.19 -5.44
CA ASP A 98 5.29 4.82 -4.30
C ASP A 98 6.76 4.41 -4.18
N VAL A 99 7.06 3.11 -4.29
CA VAL A 99 8.46 2.65 -4.24
C VAL A 99 9.27 3.20 -5.42
N GLU A 100 8.69 3.25 -6.62
CA GLU A 100 9.32 3.88 -7.78
C GLU A 100 9.60 5.36 -7.55
N ARG A 101 8.65 6.10 -6.95
CA ARG A 101 8.84 7.50 -6.56
C ARG A 101 10.00 7.65 -5.59
N GLN A 102 10.06 6.84 -4.53
CA GLN A 102 11.15 6.87 -3.54
C GLN A 102 12.51 6.59 -4.18
N VAL A 103 12.59 5.61 -5.08
CA VAL A 103 13.82 5.30 -5.83
C VAL A 103 14.26 6.48 -6.69
N ARG A 104 13.31 7.17 -7.34
CA ARG A 104 13.59 8.33 -8.17
C ARG A 104 14.10 9.50 -7.35
N GLU A 105 13.47 9.75 -6.21
CA GLU A 105 13.85 10.79 -5.26
C GLU A 105 15.26 10.53 -4.69
N TYR A 106 15.56 9.31 -4.27
CA TYR A 106 16.90 8.92 -3.81
C TYR A 106 17.97 9.19 -4.87
N ARG A 107 17.69 8.84 -6.14
CA ARG A 107 18.60 9.10 -7.26
C ARG A 107 18.78 10.60 -7.54
N GLY A 108 17.72 11.40 -7.34
CA GLY A 108 17.78 12.85 -7.41
C GLY A 108 18.70 13.46 -6.36
N LEU A 109 18.61 12.97 -5.11
CA LEU A 109 19.47 13.38 -4.00
C LEU A 109 20.93 12.94 -4.18
N SER A 110 21.16 11.80 -4.84
CA SER A 110 22.51 11.24 -5.06
C SER A 110 23.22 11.85 -6.28
N ARG A 111 22.59 12.76 -7.01
CA ARG A 111 23.22 13.42 -8.16
C ARG A 111 24.18 14.48 -7.61
N PRO A 112 25.49 14.38 -7.84
CA PRO A 112 26.43 15.39 -7.36
C PRO A 112 26.04 16.74 -7.98
N ASP A 113 26.05 17.79 -7.16
CA ASP A 113 25.86 19.16 -7.62
C ASP A 113 26.87 19.40 -8.75
N GLU A 114 26.40 19.74 -9.95
CA GLU A 114 27.27 20.17 -11.07
C GLU A 114 27.86 21.57 -10.81
N ARG A 115 28.11 21.91 -9.54
CA ARG A 115 28.92 23.02 -9.10
C ARG A 115 30.18 22.46 -8.48
N GLY A 116 31.04 21.95 -9.34
CA GLY A 116 32.47 21.98 -9.03
C GLY A 116 32.85 23.44 -8.86
N GLU A 117 33.05 23.88 -7.62
CA GLU A 117 33.91 25.01 -7.34
C GLU A 117 34.99 24.56 -6.34
N PRO A 118 36.24 25.01 -6.55
CA PRO A 118 37.45 24.47 -5.95
C PRO A 118 37.56 24.69 -4.43
#